data_AF-A0A7M5WQU9-F1
#
_entry.id   AF-A0A7M5WQU9-F1
#
_cell.length_a   1.000
_cell.length_b   1.000
_cell.length_c   1.000
_cell.angle_alpha   90.00
_cell.angle_beta   90.00
_cell.angle_gamma   90.00
#
_symmetry.space_group_name_H-M   'P 1'
#
loop_
_entity.id
_entity.type
_entity.pdbx_description
1 polymer ?
#
loop_
_entity_poly.entity_id
_entity_poly.type
_entity_poly.pdbx_seq_one_letter_code
_entity_poly.pdbx_strand_id
1 'polypeptide(L)'
;ILGPILLLILDPILLLILDPILHLILDPILLLILDPFLLLILDPTLLLILDPILHLILDPILLLILDPILLLILDPILLLILDPILLLILDPILLLILDPFLLLILDPTLHLILDPILHLILDPILLLILDLYLLLILDPTLHLILDPILLLLLDPILHL
;
A
#
# COMPACT_ATOMS: atom_id res chain seq x y z
N ILE A 1 25.52 63.43 4.59
CA ILE A 1 24.30 64.10 5.12
C ILE A 1 23.37 63.11 5.82
N LEU A 2 23.19 61.89 5.31
CA LEU A 2 22.29 60.91 5.95
C LEU A 2 22.77 60.43 7.34
N GLY A 3 24.08 60.20 7.53
CA GLY A 3 24.63 59.67 8.79
C GLY A 3 24.38 60.52 10.05
N PRO A 4 24.62 61.84 10.05
CA PRO A 4 24.34 62.70 11.20
C PRO A 4 22.86 62.81 11.56
N ILE A 5 21.97 62.81 10.56
CA ILE A 5 20.51 62.85 10.76
C ILE A 5 20.02 61.53 11.33
N LEU A 6 20.56 60.41 10.85
CA LEU A 6 20.24 59.08 11.35
C LEU A 6 20.64 58.93 12.83
N LEU A 7 21.84 59.39 13.21
CA LEU A 7 22.29 59.42 14.60
C LEU A 7 21.39 60.27 15.50
N LEU A 8 21.03 61.48 15.06
CA LEU A 8 20.18 62.39 15.84
C LEU A 8 18.77 61.81 16.12
N ILE A 9 18.28 60.92 15.25
CA ILE A 9 16.98 60.26 15.41
C ILE A 9 17.09 58.92 16.15
N LEU A 10 18.13 58.13 15.87
CA LEU A 10 18.29 56.78 16.45
C LEU A 10 18.78 56.84 17.89
N ASP A 11 19.71 57.72 18.25
CA ASP A 11 20.27 57.77 19.61
C ASP A 11 19.20 58.05 20.68
N PRO A 12 18.26 59.02 20.50
CA PRO A 12 17.18 59.24 21.45
C PRO A 12 16.21 58.05 21.51
N ILE A 13 15.92 57.39 20.39
CA ILE A 13 15.03 56.22 20.37
C ILE A 13 15.69 55.06 21.13
N LEU A 14 16.99 54.85 20.92
CA LEU A 14 17.74 53.79 21.59
C LEU A 14 17.81 54.07 23.10
N LEU A 15 18.24 55.26 23.50
CA LEU A 15 18.45 55.63 24.91
C LEU A 15 17.15 55.86 25.71
N LEU A 16 16.11 56.45 25.11
CA LEU A 16 14.89 56.81 25.84
C LEU A 16 13.75 55.80 25.68
N ILE A 17 13.84 54.90 24.71
CA ILE A 17 12.77 53.94 24.44
C ILE A 17 13.28 52.50 24.58
N LEU A 18 14.28 52.09 23.79
CA LEU A 18 14.74 50.70 23.83
C LEU A 18 15.47 50.34 25.13
N ASP A 19 16.43 51.15 25.59
CA ASP A 19 17.18 50.86 26.82
C ASP A 19 16.26 50.75 28.05
N PRO A 20 15.26 51.65 28.26
CA PRO A 20 14.29 51.49 29.33
C PRO A 20 13.40 50.25 29.17
N ILE A 21 12.98 49.89 27.96
CA ILE A 21 12.20 48.66 27.73
C ILE A 21 13.05 47.43 28.07
N LEU A 22 14.31 47.42 27.65
CA LEU A 22 15.22 46.30 27.93
C LEU A 22 15.44 46.17 29.44
N HIS A 23 15.87 47.24 30.11
CA HIS A 23 16.25 47.21 31.52
C HIS A 23 15.08 47.18 32.52
N LEU A 24 13.95 47.81 32.20
CA LEU A 24 12.82 47.89 33.15
C LEU A 24 11.74 46.84 32.89
N ILE A 25 11.73 46.20 31.71
CA ILE A 25 10.70 45.23 31.34
C ILE A 25 11.33 43.86 31.05
N LEU A 26 12.25 43.77 30.08
CA LEU A 26 12.79 42.47 29.68
C LEU A 26 13.71 41.86 30.75
N ASP A 27 14.66 42.63 31.27
CA ASP A 27 15.60 42.12 32.28
C ASP A 27 14.87 41.60 33.54
N PRO A 28 13.87 42.31 34.11
CA PRO A 28 13.09 41.78 35.23
C PRO A 28 12.27 40.55 34.87
N ILE A 29 11.69 40.47 33.66
CA ILE A 29 10.95 39.27 33.21
C ILE A 29 11.90 38.07 33.14
N LEU A 30 13.08 38.26 32.55
CA LEU A 30 14.07 37.19 32.43
C LEU A 30 14.55 36.75 33.82
N LEU A 31 15.03 37.69 34.65
CA LEU A 31 15.62 37.38 35.95
C LEU A 31 14.63 36.91 37.02
N LEU A 32 13.40 37.44 37.02
CA LEU A 32 12.43 37.16 38.09
C LEU A 32 11.38 36.12 37.71
N ILE A 33 11.21 35.83 36.42
CA ILE A 33 10.18 34.88 35.95
C ILE A 33 10.82 33.72 35.20
N LEU A 34 11.57 34.01 34.13
CA LEU A 34 12.10 32.95 33.26
C LEU A 34 13.18 32.13 33.97
N ASP A 35 14.20 32.77 34.53
CA ASP A 35 15.31 32.09 35.18
C ASP A 35 14.84 31.26 36.39
N PRO A 36 13.98 31.78 37.29
CA PRO A 36 13.46 30.97 38.39
C PRO A 36 12.55 29.83 37.90
N PHE A 37 11.75 30.02 36.84
CA PHE A 37 10.96 28.95 36.26
C PHE A 37 11.85 27.82 35.72
N LEU A 38 12.89 28.17 34.98
CA LEU A 38 13.82 27.22 34.40
C LEU A 38 14.55 26.45 35.50
N LEU A 39 15.15 27.16 36.47
CA LEU A 39 15.96 26.57 37.53
C LEU A 39 15.15 25.80 38.59
N LEU A 40 13.93 26.24 38.92
CA LEU A 40 13.15 25.66 40.03
C LEU A 40 12.08 24.69 39.57
N ILE A 41 11.68 24.73 38.30
CA ILE A 41 10.61 23.88 37.76
C ILE A 41 11.13 23.02 36.63
N LEU A 42 11.67 23.61 35.56
CA LEU A 42 12.08 22.83 34.38
C LEU A 42 13.24 21.89 34.69
N ASP A 43 14.34 22.41 35.24
CA ASP A 43 15.54 21.60 35.51
C ASP A 43 15.26 20.49 36.53
N PRO A 44 14.55 20.74 37.66
CA PRO A 44 14.23 19.67 38.60
C PRO A 44 13.26 18.65 38.03
N THR A 45 12.29 19.05 37.20
CA THR A 45 11.37 18.07 36.56
C THR A 45 12.11 17.18 35.56
N LEU A 46 13.03 17.73 34.78
CA LEU A 46 13.84 16.95 33.87
C LEU A 46 14.75 15.99 34.65
N LEU A 47 15.54 16.50 35.59
CA LEU A 47 16.55 15.73 36.32
C LEU A 47 15.97 14.71 37.33
N LEU A 48 14.85 15.03 37.98
CA LEU A 48 14.32 14.19 39.07
C LEU A 48 13.15 13.32 38.64
N ILE A 49 12.52 13.60 37.50
CA ILE A 49 11.35 12.86 37.03
C ILE A 49 11.66 12.20 35.68
N LEU A 50 12.01 12.99 34.66
CA LEU A 50 12.16 12.46 33.30
C LEU A 50 13.39 11.55 33.19
N ASP A 51 14.55 12.02 33.67
CA ASP A 51 15.80 11.28 33.59
C ASP A 51 15.72 9.93 34.33
N PRO A 52 15.20 9.84 35.57
CA PRO A 52 15.03 8.55 36.24
C PRO A 52 14.03 7.63 35.55
N ILE A 53 12.94 8.14 34.98
CA ILE A 53 12.00 7.30 34.22
C ILE A 53 12.70 6.69 33.01
N LEU A 54 13.48 7.49 32.28
CA LEU A 54 14.22 7.00 31.11
C LEU A 54 15.25 5.95 31.55
N HIS A 55 16.13 6.30 32.49
CA HIS A 55 17.28 5.45 32.84
C HIS A 55 16.94 4.25 33.72
N LEU A 56 15.92 4.33 34.57
CA LEU A 56 15.59 3.25 35.52
C LEU A 56 14.42 2.39 35.06
N ILE A 57 13.61 2.85 34.11
CA ILE A 57 12.45 2.11 33.62
C ILE A 57 12.59 1.79 32.15
N LEU A 58 12.74 2.80 31.29
CA LEU A 58 12.75 2.59 29.84
C LEU A 58 13.99 1.80 29.39
N ASP A 59 15.19 2.24 29.80
CA ASP A 59 16.45 1.63 29.39
C ASP A 59 16.55 0.17 29.85
N PRO A 60 16.21 -0.20 31.11
CA PRO A 60 16.24 -1.60 31.52
C PRO A 60 15.20 -2.46 30.80
N ILE A 61 14.00 -1.94 30.49
CA ILE A 61 13.01 -2.69 29.71
C ILE A 61 13.56 -2.98 28.31
N LEU A 62 14.17 -1.98 27.67
CA LEU A 62 14.75 -2.16 26.34
C LEU A 62 15.90 -3.16 26.39
N LEU A 63 16.90 -2.93 27.24
CA LEU A 63 18.14 -3.71 27.29
C LEU A 63 17.97 -5.11 27.87
N LEU A 64 17.08 -5.30 28.85
CA LEU A 64 16.96 -6.59 29.57
C LEU A 64 15.78 -7.43 29.10
N ILE A 65 14.81 -6.85 28.41
CA ILE A 65 13.62 -7.57 27.96
C ILE A 65 13.54 -7.58 26.44
N LEU A 66 13.49 -6.43 25.78
CA LEU A 66 13.29 -6.40 24.33
C LEU A 66 14.52 -6.90 23.56
N ASP A 67 15.70 -6.38 23.86
CA ASP A 67 16.92 -6.76 23.15
C ASP A 67 17.21 -8.27 23.27
N PRO A 68 17.09 -8.92 24.44
CA PRO A 68 17.28 -10.37 24.53
C PRO A 68 16.21 -11.17 23.82
N ILE A 69 14.94 -10.73 23.83
CA ILE A 69 13.88 -11.42 23.07
C ILE A 69 14.19 -11.37 21.57
N LEU A 70 14.61 -10.20 21.06
CA LEU A 70 14.96 -10.06 19.66
C LEU A 70 16.18 -10.93 19.30
N LEU A 71 17.29 -10.75 20.02
CA LEU A 71 18.57 -11.37 19.69
C LEU A 71 18.64 -12.86 19.99
N LEU A 72 17.98 -13.34 21.05
CA LEU A 72 18.10 -14.73 21.49
C LEU A 72 16.91 -15.61 21.08
N ILE A 73 15.79 -15.01 20.69
CA ILE A 73 14.59 -15.77 20.32
C ILE A 73 14.22 -15.52 18.87
N LEU A 74 13.93 -14.27 18.47
CA LEU A 74 13.46 -14.01 17.10
C LEU A 74 14.55 -14.22 16.06
N ASP A 75 15.74 -13.65 16.26
CA ASP A 75 16.82 -13.75 15.28
C ASP A 75 17.23 -15.22 15.05
N PRO A 76 17.40 -16.08 16.07
CA PRO A 76 17.72 -17.48 15.85
C PRO A 76 16.58 -18.27 15.19
N ILE A 77 15.31 -17.98 15.51
CA ILE A 77 14.17 -18.63 14.83
C ILE A 77 14.19 -18.30 13.34
N LEU A 78 14.40 -17.03 12.99
CA LEU A 78 14.45 -16.60 11.60
C LEU A 78 15.64 -17.25 10.88
N LEU A 79 16.85 -17.08 11.41
CA LEU A 79 18.08 -17.51 10.74
C LEU A 79 18.30 -19.02 10.72
N LEU A 80 17.89 -19.74 11.77
CA LEU A 80 18.21 -21.17 11.91
C LEU A 80 17.04 -22.09 11.56
N ILE A 81 15.81 -21.58 11.50
CA ILE A 81 14.63 -22.39 11.21
C ILE A 81 13.97 -21.90 9.93
N LEU A 82 13.57 -20.64 9.87
CA LEU A 82 12.75 -20.12 8.78
C LEU A 82 13.54 -20.02 7.48
N ASP A 83 14.72 -19.41 7.51
CA ASP A 83 15.58 -19.25 6.33
C ASP A 83 16.03 -20.60 5.75
N PRO A 84 16.48 -21.60 6.55
CA PRO A 84 16.84 -22.91 6.00
C PRO A 84 15.65 -23.68 5.44
N ILE A 85 14.45 -23.58 6.04
CA ILE A 85 13.25 -24.22 5.48
C ILE A 85 12.93 -23.63 4.09
N LEU A 86 12.99 -22.30 3.96
CA LEU A 86 12.75 -21.64 2.69
C LEU A 86 13.80 -22.06 1.65
N LEU A 87 15.07 -21.87 1.96
CA LEU A 87 16.17 -22.05 1.00
C LEU A 87 16.47 -23.52 0.66
N LEU A 88 16.33 -24.44 1.62
CA LEU A 88 16.74 -25.84 1.42
C LEU A 88 15.57 -26.77 1.15
N ILE A 89 14.33 -26.37 1.42
CA ILE A 89 13.15 -27.21 1.22
C ILE A 89 12.21 -26.59 0.19
N LEU A 90 11.72 -25.36 0.43
CA LEU A 90 10.70 -24.79 -0.43
C LEU A 90 11.25 -24.40 -1.81
N ASP A 91 12.38 -23.70 -1.86
CA ASP A 91 12.97 -23.27 -3.12
C ASP A 91 13.36 -24.46 -4.01
N PRO A 92 14.00 -25.55 -3.51
CA PRO A 92 14.28 -26.72 -4.35
C PRO A 92 13.03 -27.47 -4.80
N ILE A 93 11.99 -27.57 -3.97
CA ILE A 93 10.72 -28.20 -4.39
C ILE A 93 10.11 -27.41 -5.55
N LEU A 94 10.08 -26.08 -5.44
CA LEU A 94 9.54 -25.24 -6.49
C LEU A 94 10.37 -25.36 -7.78
N LEU A 95 11.68 -25.14 -7.69
CA LEU A 95 12.56 -25.07 -8.86
C LEU A 95 12.83 -26.42 -9.52
N LEU A 96 12.92 -27.51 -8.74
CA LEU A 96 13.33 -28.81 -9.27
C LEU A 96 12.17 -29.79 -9.47
N ILE A 97 11.00 -29.53 -8.89
CA ILE A 97 9.85 -30.43 -9.00
C ILE A 97 8.68 -29.70 -9.66
N LEU A 98 8.21 -28.59 -9.08
CA LEU A 98 7.00 -27.92 -9.56
C LEU A 98 7.20 -27.31 -10.94
N ASP A 99 8.26 -26.51 -11.12
CA ASP A 99 8.52 -25.81 -12.38
C ASP A 99 8.77 -26.80 -13.53
N PRO A 100 9.60 -27.85 -13.37
CA PRO A 100 9.79 -28.84 -14.44
C PRO A 100 8.52 -29.66 -14.71
N PHE A 101 7.72 -29.99 -13.69
CA PHE A 101 6.45 -30.69 -13.90
C PHE A 101 5.49 -29.85 -14.73
N LEU A 102 5.37 -28.55 -14.42
CA LEU A 102 4.51 -27.64 -15.16
C LEU A 102 5.00 -27.52 -16.61
N LEU A 103 6.29 -27.21 -16.81
CA LEU A 103 6.85 -26.93 -18.13
C LEU A 103 6.97 -28.17 -19.03
N LEU A 104 7.31 -29.33 -18.47
CA LEU A 104 7.63 -30.52 -19.27
C LEU A 104 6.47 -31.51 -19.36
N ILE A 105 5.49 -31.44 -18.45
CA ILE A 105 4.38 -32.40 -18.42
C ILE A 105 3.06 -31.66 -18.61
N LEU A 106 2.72 -30.69 -17.75
CA LEU A 106 1.41 -30.04 -17.80
C LEU A 106 1.22 -29.26 -19.11
N ASP A 107 2.14 -28.34 -19.42
CA ASP A 107 2.02 -27.48 -20.60
C ASP A 107 2.00 -28.27 -21.91
N PRO A 108 2.89 -29.26 -22.14
CA PRO A 108 2.82 -30.09 -23.34
C PRO A 108 1.56 -30.95 -23.40
N THR A 109 1.07 -31.44 -22.26
CA THR A 109 -0.18 -32.23 -22.23
C THR A 109 -1.38 -31.37 -22.63
N LEU A 110 -1.47 -30.16 -22.10
CA LEU A 110 -2.52 -29.21 -22.50
C LEU A 110 -2.39 -28.90 -24.00
N HIS A 111 -1.19 -28.52 -24.46
CA HIS A 111 -1.02 -28.04 -25.82
C HIS A 111 -1.09 -29.13 -26.90
N LEU A 112 -0.54 -30.32 -26.64
CA LEU A 112 -0.44 -31.38 -27.64
C LEU A 112 -1.60 -32.38 -27.59
N ILE A 113 -2.32 -32.45 -26.46
CA ILE A 113 -3.41 -33.42 -26.29
C ILE A 113 -4.74 -32.70 -26.11
N LEU A 114 -4.85 -31.78 -25.16
CA LEU A 114 -6.13 -31.14 -24.87
C LEU A 114 -6.56 -30.19 -26.00
N ASP A 115 -5.67 -29.29 -26.45
CA ASP A 115 -5.99 -28.30 -27.48
C ASP A 115 -6.44 -28.96 -28.81
N PRO A 116 -5.76 -30.01 -29.33
CA PRO A 116 -6.22 -30.67 -30.55
C PRO A 116 -7.54 -31.42 -30.37
N ILE A 117 -7.80 -32.02 -29.20
CA ILE A 117 -9.09 -32.66 -28.93
C ILE A 117 -10.20 -31.60 -28.96
N LEU A 118 -9.99 -30.46 -28.32
CA LEU A 118 -10.95 -29.36 -28.34
C LEU A 118 -11.17 -28.87 -29.78
N HIS A 119 -10.10 -28.50 -30.48
CA HIS A 119 -10.22 -27.85 -31.79
C HIS A 119 -10.56 -28.76 -32.97
N LEU A 120 -10.10 -30.00 -32.96
CA LEU A 120 -10.28 -30.90 -34.11
C LEU A 120 -11.45 -31.86 -33.92
N ILE A 121 -11.91 -32.08 -32.68
CA ILE A 121 -12.99 -33.02 -32.39
C ILE A 121 -14.19 -32.29 -31.83
N LEU A 122 -14.04 -31.56 -30.73
CA LEU A 122 -15.18 -30.97 -30.03
C LEU A 122 -15.78 -29.80 -30.83
N ASP A 123 -14.95 -28.86 -31.31
CA ASP A 123 -15.41 -27.69 -32.04
C ASP A 123 -16.18 -28.07 -33.32
N PRO A 124 -15.71 -28.99 -34.20
CA PRO A 124 -16.45 -29.38 -35.39
C PRO A 124 -17.74 -30.14 -35.09
N ILE A 125 -17.75 -30.97 -34.03
CA ILE A 125 -18.98 -31.67 -33.60
C ILE A 125 -20.01 -30.65 -33.12
N LEU A 126 -19.59 -29.67 -32.30
CA LEU A 126 -20.47 -28.61 -31.82
C LEU A 126 -21.05 -27.79 -32.99
N LEU A 127 -20.19 -27.40 -33.94
CA LEU A 127 -20.60 -26.65 -35.13
C LEU A 127 -21.58 -27.45 -36.00
N LEU A 128 -21.31 -28.73 -36.26
CA LEU A 128 -22.20 -29.60 -37.03
C LEU A 128 -23.57 -29.77 -36.36
N ILE A 129 -23.59 -29.95 -35.03
CA ILE A 129 -24.83 -30.05 -34.26
C ILE A 129 -25.62 -28.74 -34.34
N LEU A 130 -24.93 -27.60 -34.19
CA LEU A 130 -25.54 -26.27 -34.30
C LEU A 130 -26.12 -26.03 -35.70
N ASP A 131 -25.36 -26.34 -36.75
CA ASP A 131 -25.78 -26.15 -38.15
C ASP A 131 -26.97 -27.04 -38.50
N LEU A 132 -26.96 -28.32 -38.07
CA LEU A 132 -28.10 -29.22 -38.26
C LEU A 132 -29.34 -28.73 -37.51
N TYR A 133 -29.17 -28.24 -36.27
CA TYR A 133 -30.27 -27.68 -35.51
C TYR A 133 -30.86 -26.45 -36.21
N LEU A 134 -30.00 -25.54 -36.69
CA LEU A 134 -30.42 -24.36 -37.44
C LEU A 134 -31.19 -24.76 -38.69
N LEU A 135 -30.61 -25.61 -39.54
CA LEU A 135 -31.17 -25.97 -40.83
C LEU A 135 -32.43 -26.83 -40.76
N LEU A 136 -32.47 -27.81 -39.84
CA LEU A 136 -33.57 -28.78 -39.80
C LEU A 136 -34.69 -28.39 -38.86
N ILE A 137 -34.40 -27.56 -37.87
CA ILE A 137 -35.38 -27.18 -36.85
C ILE A 137 -35.68 -25.69 -36.92
N LEU A 138 -34.69 -24.82 -36.82
CA LEU A 138 -34.94 -23.38 -36.71
C LEU A 138 -35.45 -22.77 -38.02
N ASP A 139 -34.78 -22.99 -39.14
CA ASP A 139 -35.14 -22.37 -40.43
C ASP A 139 -36.53 -22.81 -40.92
N PRO A 140 -36.89 -24.12 -40.90
CA PRO A 140 -38.23 -24.54 -41.32
C PRO A 140 -39.31 -24.04 -40.37
N THR A 141 -39.04 -23.97 -39.06
CA THR A 141 -40.02 -23.43 -38.10
C THR A 141 -40.22 -21.94 -38.28
N LEU A 142 -39.15 -21.17 -38.51
CA LEU A 142 -39.24 -19.75 -38.84
C LEU A 142 -39.99 -19.52 -40.16
N HIS A 143 -39.68 -20.27 -41.22
CA HIS A 143 -40.38 -20.16 -42.51
C HIS A 143 -41.87 -20.51 -42.37
N LEU A 144 -42.21 -21.62 -41.71
CA LEU A 144 -43.61 -22.02 -41.51
C LEU A 144 -44.42 -21.03 -40.67
N ILE A 145 -43.78 -20.28 -39.77
CA ILE A 145 -44.46 -19.32 -38.90
C ILE A 145 -44.49 -17.93 -39.56
N LEU A 146 -43.37 -17.45 -40.09
CA LEU A 146 -43.18 -16.06 -40.51
C LEU A 146 -43.73 -15.79 -41.92
N ASP A 147 -43.56 -16.71 -42.88
CA ASP A 147 -44.06 -16.54 -44.24
C ASP A 147 -45.58 -16.34 -44.33
N PRO A 148 -46.44 -17.14 -43.67
CA PRO A 148 -47.87 -16.88 -43.67
C PRO A 148 -48.23 -15.56 -42.98
N ILE A 149 -47.50 -15.16 -41.93
CA ILE A 149 -47.71 -13.87 -41.25
C ILE A 149 -47.34 -12.70 -42.17
N LEU A 150 -46.20 -12.77 -42.86
CA LEU A 150 -45.76 -11.76 -43.83
C LEU A 150 -46.73 -11.66 -45.00
N LEU A 151 -47.17 -12.79 -45.57
CA LEU A 151 -48.19 -12.82 -46.61
C LEU A 151 -49.46 -12.12 -46.13
N LEU A 152 -49.99 -12.46 -44.95
CA LEU A 152 -51.19 -11.81 -44.41
C LEU A 152 -51.03 -10.30 -44.18
N LEU A 153 -49.81 -9.83 -43.91
CA LEU A 153 -49.52 -8.42 -43.62
C LEU A 153 -49.20 -7.58 -44.88
N LEU A 154 -48.61 -8.18 -45.92
CA LEU A 154 -48.22 -7.52 -47.18
C LEU A 154 -49.28 -7.61 -48.29
N ASP A 155 -50.12 -8.65 -48.30
CA ASP A 155 -51.22 -8.80 -49.27
C ASP A 155 -52.15 -7.57 -49.31
N PRO A 156 -52.50 -6.92 -48.18
CA PRO A 156 -53.27 -5.68 -48.18
C PRO A 156 -52.55 -4.47 -48.79
N ILE A 157 -51.21 -4.46 -48.84
CA ILE A 157 -50.39 -3.32 -49.30
C ILE A 157 -50.12 -3.42 -50.81
N LEU A 158 -49.95 -4.64 -51.35
CA LEU A 158 -49.78 -4.86 -52.80
C LEU A 158 -51.07 -4.73 -53.60
N HIS A 159 -52.23 -4.83 -52.94
CA HIS A 159 -53.56 -4.65 -53.54
C HIS A 159 -54.11 -3.22 -53.37
N LEU A 160 -53.26 -2.25 -53.01
CA LEU A 160 -53.53 -0.80 -53.04
C LEU A 160 -52.75 -0.13 -54.18
#